data_AF-A0A2S9GJ46-F1
#
_entry.id   AF-A0A2S9GJ46-F1
#
_cell.length_a   1.000
_cell.length_b   1.000
_cell.length_c   1.000
_cell.angle_alpha   90.00
_cell.angle_beta   90.00
_cell.angle_gamma   90.00
#
_symmetry.space_group_name_H-M   'P 1'
#
loop_
_entity.id
_entity.type
_entity.pdbx_description
1 polymer ?
#
loop_
_entity_poly.entity_id
_entity_poly.type
_entity_poly.pdbx_seq_one_letter_code
_entity_poly.pdbx_strand_id
1 'polypeptide(L)'
;MPVVSVSIAEEEVGGIGVQNITGQLTAWNYYQTIDTPVNNEFVKAFKAKFGADKPTSDPMEAAYVSVYLWKNTVEKAQSFEVKAI
;
A
#
# COMPACT_ATOMS: atom_id res chain seq x y z
N MET A 1 26.35 -9.89 4.47
CA MET A 1 25.20 -10.39 5.25
C MET A 1 24.03 -9.46 4.96
N PRO A 2 22.94 -9.93 4.33
CA PRO A 2 21.80 -9.08 4.01
C PRO A 2 21.05 -8.66 5.27
N VAL A 3 20.48 -7.46 5.25
CA VAL A 3 19.57 -6.95 6.28
C VAL A 3 18.14 -7.10 5.79
N VAL A 4 17.21 -7.41 6.71
CA VAL A 4 15.78 -7.42 6.44
C VAL A 4 15.15 -6.18 7.07
N SER A 5 14.42 -5.40 6.29
CA SER A 5 13.61 -4.28 6.79
C SER A 5 12.13 -4.60 6.77
N VAL A 6 11.42 -4.13 7.80
CA VAL A 6 9.95 -4.15 7.93
C VAL A 6 9.37 -2.73 7.94
N SER A 7 10.14 -1.76 7.43
CA SER A 7 9.79 -0.32 7.51
C SER A 7 10.15 0.50 6.27
N ILE A 8 11.02 -0.01 5.39
CA ILE A 8 11.35 0.64 4.10
C ILE A 8 10.33 0.16 3.07
N ALA A 9 9.59 1.09 2.46
CA ALA A 9 8.67 0.82 1.36
C ALA A 9 9.19 1.45 0.04
N GLU A 10 8.39 1.35 -1.03
CA GLU A 10 8.81 1.76 -2.37
C GLU A 10 9.02 3.28 -2.51
N GLU A 11 8.36 4.11 -1.69
CA GLU A 11 8.56 5.57 -1.69
C GLU A 11 9.96 5.95 -1.17
N GLU A 12 10.50 5.21 -0.18
CA GLU A 12 11.82 5.52 0.38
C GLU A 12 12.98 5.11 -0.55
N VAL A 13 12.76 4.21 -1.51
CA VAL A 13 13.79 3.72 -2.45
C VAL A 13 14.47 4.86 -3.20
N GLY A 14 13.69 5.83 -3.68
CA GLY A 14 14.23 6.99 -4.40
C GLY A 14 15.13 7.86 -3.54
N GLY A 15 14.81 8.01 -2.25
CA GLY A 15 15.60 8.80 -1.31
C GLY A 15 16.87 8.08 -0.83
N ILE A 16 16.80 6.76 -0.62
CA ILE A 16 17.95 5.96 -0.16
C ILE A 16 18.95 5.73 -1.31
N GLY A 17 18.46 5.64 -2.55
CA GLY A 17 19.25 5.32 -3.73
C GLY A 17 19.39 3.81 -3.95
N VAL A 18 19.09 3.36 -5.17
CA VAL A 18 19.00 1.93 -5.54
C VAL A 18 20.28 1.14 -5.21
N GLN A 19 21.45 1.75 -5.42
CA GLN A 19 22.75 1.13 -5.15
C GLN A 19 22.95 0.74 -3.68
N ASN A 20 22.29 1.46 -2.75
CA ASN A 20 22.43 1.22 -1.31
C ASN A 20 21.49 0.12 -0.80
N ILE A 21 20.46 -0.23 -1.56
CA ILE A 21 19.44 -1.22 -1.16
C ILE A 21 19.42 -2.47 -2.02
N THR A 22 20.16 -2.49 -3.13
CA THR A 22 20.28 -3.67 -3.98
C THR A 22 20.79 -4.86 -3.16
N GLY A 23 20.05 -5.97 -3.18
CA GLY A 23 20.39 -7.18 -2.43
C GLY A 23 19.96 -7.18 -0.96
N GLN A 24 19.34 -6.10 -0.47
CA GLN A 24 18.66 -6.09 0.82
C GLN A 24 17.26 -6.68 0.70
N LEU A 25 16.72 -7.18 1.82
CA LEU A 25 15.41 -7.81 1.86
C LEU A 25 14.40 -6.89 2.56
N THR A 26 13.16 -6.94 2.11
CA THR A 26 12.02 -6.28 2.75
C THR A 26 10.91 -7.28 3.01
N ALA A 27 10.08 -7.02 4.02
CA ALA A 27 8.89 -7.81 4.32
C ALA A 27 7.70 -6.88 4.61
N TRP A 28 6.65 -7.02 3.80
CA TRP A 28 5.39 -6.27 3.86
C TRP A 28 4.22 -7.20 3.47
N ASN A 29 2.99 -6.79 3.80
CA ASN A 29 1.79 -7.53 3.42
C ASN A 29 1.40 -7.25 1.97
N TYR A 30 1.82 -6.09 1.44
CA TYR A 30 1.57 -5.63 0.09
C TYR A 30 2.84 -5.13 -0.60
N TYR A 31 2.91 -5.36 -1.92
CA TYR A 31 3.88 -4.75 -2.81
C TYR A 31 3.18 -4.32 -4.08
N GLN A 32 3.51 -3.14 -4.61
CA GLN A 32 2.87 -2.64 -5.83
C GLN A 32 3.17 -3.49 -7.07
N THR A 33 4.19 -4.35 -7.00
CA THR A 33 4.64 -5.22 -8.09
C THR A 33 3.91 -6.56 -8.14
N ILE A 34 2.96 -6.82 -7.24
CA ILE A 34 2.13 -8.03 -7.26
C ILE A 34 1.34 -8.07 -8.58
N ASP A 35 1.57 -9.10 -9.39
CA ASP A 35 0.93 -9.21 -10.71
C ASP A 35 -0.47 -9.84 -10.60
N THR A 36 -1.46 -8.99 -10.32
CA THR A 36 -2.87 -9.37 -10.34
C THR A 36 -3.72 -8.28 -11.01
N PRO A 37 -4.85 -8.62 -11.63
CA PRO A 37 -5.73 -7.61 -12.25
C PRO A 37 -6.16 -6.51 -11.28
N VAL A 38 -6.49 -6.88 -10.04
CA VAL A 38 -6.95 -5.94 -9.00
C VAL A 38 -5.83 -4.96 -8.61
N ASN A 39 -4.61 -5.46 -8.40
CA ASN A 39 -3.48 -4.59 -8.08
C ASN A 39 -3.12 -3.67 -9.26
N ASN A 40 -3.14 -4.20 -10.48
CA ASN A 40 -2.84 -3.41 -11.68
C ASN A 40 -3.84 -2.25 -11.85
N GLU A 41 -5.12 -2.45 -11.55
CA GLU A 41 -6.13 -1.40 -11.52
C GLU A 41 -5.88 -0.37 -10.41
N PHE A 42 -5.58 -0.84 -9.19
CA PHE A 42 -5.26 0.04 -8.05
C PHE A 42 -4.04 0.94 -8.33
N VAL A 43 -2.93 0.35 -8.80
CA VAL A 43 -1.70 1.09 -9.14
C VAL A 43 -1.96 2.07 -10.28
N LYS A 44 -2.72 1.69 -11.31
CA LYS A 44 -3.10 2.58 -12.41
C LYS A 44 -3.91 3.77 -11.90
N ALA A 45 -4.91 3.54 -11.05
CA ALA A 45 -5.74 4.60 -10.48
C ALA A 45 -4.92 5.53 -9.58
N PHE A 46 -4.03 4.97 -8.75
CA PHE A 46 -3.13 5.74 -7.90
C PHE A 46 -2.23 6.65 -8.74
N LYS A 47 -1.54 6.09 -9.74
CA LYS A 47 -0.63 6.83 -10.63
C LYS A 47 -1.36 7.90 -11.46
N ALA A 48 -2.58 7.62 -11.90
CA ALA A 48 -3.40 8.62 -12.59
C ALA A 48 -3.75 9.82 -11.70
N LYS A 49 -3.90 9.61 -10.38
CA LYS A 49 -4.26 10.65 -9.42
C LYS A 49 -3.06 11.40 -8.85
N PHE A 50 -1.96 10.71 -8.57
CA PHE A 50 -0.83 11.23 -7.80
C PHE A 50 0.47 11.38 -8.62
N GLY A 51 0.50 10.86 -9.85
CA GLY A 51 1.63 10.98 -10.77
C GLY A 51 2.14 9.61 -11.26
N ALA A 52 2.53 9.54 -12.53
CA ALA A 52 2.96 8.28 -13.17
C ALA A 52 4.23 7.67 -12.53
N ASP A 53 5.10 8.53 -12.02
CA ASP A 53 6.38 8.15 -11.41
C ASP A 53 6.28 7.92 -9.89
N LYS A 54 5.08 8.08 -9.31
CA LYS A 54 4.87 7.86 -7.88
C LYS A 54 4.61 6.38 -7.58
N PRO A 55 5.43 5.73 -6.75
CA PRO A 55 5.11 4.43 -6.22
C PRO A 55 3.97 4.52 -5.19
N THR A 56 3.21 3.44 -5.04
CA THR A 56 2.38 3.22 -3.85
C THR A 56 3.15 2.36 -2.85
N SER A 57 2.61 2.14 -1.65
CA SER A 57 3.23 1.36 -0.57
C SER A 57 2.19 0.59 0.26
N ASP A 58 2.66 -0.35 1.09
CA ASP A 58 1.83 -1.13 2.00
C ASP A 58 0.96 -0.27 2.94
N PRO A 59 1.47 0.77 3.63
CA PRO A 59 0.61 1.64 4.45
C PRO A 59 -0.45 2.39 3.64
N MET A 60 -0.16 2.76 2.38
CA MET A 60 -1.12 3.43 1.51
C MET A 60 -2.26 2.49 1.09
N GLU A 61 -1.91 1.25 0.71
CA GLU A 61 -2.88 0.19 0.38
C GLU A 61 -3.73 -0.16 1.60
N ALA A 62 -3.10 -0.36 2.77
CA ALA A 62 -3.80 -0.71 4.00
C ALA A 62 -4.79 0.38 4.41
N ALA A 63 -4.41 1.67 4.30
CA ALA A 63 -5.30 2.79 4.56
C ALA A 63 -6.48 2.82 3.58
N TYR A 64 -6.22 2.59 2.28
CA TYR A 64 -7.26 2.53 1.25
C TYR A 64 -8.28 1.42 1.56
N VAL A 65 -7.82 0.19 1.79
CA VAL A 65 -8.68 -0.96 2.10
C VAL A 65 -9.43 -0.75 3.41
N SER A 66 -8.80 -0.16 4.43
CA SER A 66 -9.44 0.08 5.74
C SER A 66 -10.67 0.98 5.63
N VAL A 67 -10.67 1.97 4.74
CA VAL A 67 -11.84 2.85 4.52
C VAL A 67 -12.99 2.08 3.86
N TYR A 68 -12.70 1.20 2.90
CA TYR A 68 -13.73 0.33 2.30
C TYR A 68 -14.26 -0.69 3.29
N LEU A 69 -13.39 -1.24 4.14
CA LEU A 69 -13.83 -2.13 5.22
C LEU A 69 -14.77 -1.39 6.18
N TRP A 70 -14.39 -0.19 6.64
CA TRP A 70 -15.26 0.66 7.46
C TRP A 70 -16.60 0.95 6.79
N LYS A 71 -16.58 1.34 5.51
CA LYS A 71 -17.78 1.58 4.70
C LYS A 71 -18.70 0.35 4.71
N ASN A 72 -18.15 -0.84 4.43
CA ASN A 72 -18.94 -2.07 4.40
C ASN A 72 -19.59 -2.37 5.75
N THR A 73 -18.89 -2.09 6.86
CA THR A 73 -19.42 -2.28 8.20
C THR A 73 -20.53 -1.28 8.54
N VAL A 74 -20.35 -0.01 8.18
CA VAL A 74 -21.38 1.04 8.31
C VAL A 74 -22.63 0.69 7.50
N GLU A 75 -22.47 0.26 6.25
CA GLU A 75 -23.60 -0.12 5.38
C GLU A 75 -24.35 -1.32 5.96
N LYS A 76 -23.63 -2.30 6.51
CA LYS A 76 -24.21 -3.47 7.17
C LYS A 76 -24.94 -3.12 8.47
N ALA A 77 -24.38 -2.22 9.29
CA ALA A 77 -24.97 -1.78 10.55
C ALA A 77 -26.07 -0.73 10.38
N GLN A 78 -26.17 -0.13 9.19
CA GLN A 78 -26.98 1.05 8.89
C GLN A 78 -26.73 2.19 9.90
N SER A 79 -25.49 2.34 10.35
CA SER A 79 -25.13 3.24 11.44
C SER A 79 -23.67 3.67 11.34
N PHE A 80 -23.39 4.88 11.83
CA PHE A 80 -22.03 5.40 12.03
C PHE A 80 -21.61 5.33 13.50
N GLU A 81 -22.48 4.83 14.40
CA GLU A 81 -22.18 4.72 15.83
C GLU A 81 -21.06 3.71 16.06
N VAL A 82 -19.99 4.13 16.76
CA VAL A 82 -18.78 3.32 16.99
C VAL A 82 -19.07 1.97 17.65
N LYS A 83 -20.10 1.87 18.50
CA LYS A 83 -20.48 0.58 19.12
C LYS A 83 -21.21 -0.37 18.18
N ALA A 84 -21.76 0.14 17.09
CA ALA A 84 -22.55 -0.62 16.13
C ALA A 84 -21.71 -1.12 14.93
N ILE A 85 -20.49 -0.61 14.76
CA ILE A 85 -19.55 -0.95 13.69
C ILE A 85 -18.27 -1.55 14.23
#